data_AF-A0A2A5AZ97-F1
#
_entry.id   AF-A0A2A5AZ97-F1
#
_cell.length_a   1.000
_cell.length_b   1.000
_cell.length_c   1.000
_cell.angle_alpha   90.00
_cell.angle_beta   90.00
_cell.angle_gamma   90.00
#
_symmetry.space_group_name_H-M   'P 1'
#
loop_
_entity.id
_entity.type
_entity.pdbx_description
1 polymer ?
#
loop_
_entity_poly.entity_id
_entity_poly.type
_entity_poly.pdbx_seq_one_letter_code
_entity_poly.pdbx_strand_id
1 'polypeptide(L)'
;MDKINVCVLTLKKESENVKRISSIFSDEIYNLILIPITNIVDSVSNVSDVESHLDTKRMLHALDMSKTIDPEAITIILKDTSIFSSKKDHVLEVIKTSLEVEDWDLVYLNRWLDRCDLYTDDRHRVGNTFTEIIRTRSPNGTQAIMFSVIGRDRILGVEPLRDSTYFKLVNISIDTLLNISIENSSLFAYVIVPNLVEFDIGVSSTLSNLAKMSECRAPPDVSNKGLLPFTLFLGIVICTFLLMWAYGKISKVSIKDSVV
;
A
#
# COMPACT_ATOMS: atom_id res chain seq x y z
N MET A 1 12.12 27.09 0.20
CA MET A 1 12.04 25.77 -0.46
C MET A 1 12.40 24.76 0.60
N ASP A 2 11.49 23.86 0.91
CA ASP A 2 11.63 23.00 2.09
C ASP A 2 12.77 22.00 1.87
N LYS A 3 13.58 21.80 2.91
CA LYS A 3 14.64 20.79 2.87
C LYS A 3 14.01 19.40 2.97
N ILE A 4 14.65 18.43 2.32
CA ILE A 4 14.17 17.05 2.29
C ILE A 4 15.25 16.13 2.83
N ASN A 5 14.96 15.50 3.96
CA ASN A 5 15.79 14.45 4.54
C ASN A 5 15.54 13.14 3.80
N VAL A 6 16.57 12.57 3.17
CA VAL A 6 16.48 11.29 2.45
C VAL A 6 17.17 10.22 3.29
N CYS A 7 16.38 9.45 4.02
CA CYS A 7 16.83 8.36 4.88
C CYS A 7 16.95 7.05 4.10
N VAL A 8 18.18 6.57 3.89
CA VAL A 8 18.44 5.29 3.21
C VAL A 8 18.71 4.21 4.25
N LEU A 9 17.82 3.23 4.35
CA LEU A 9 17.96 2.04 5.18
C LEU A 9 18.90 1.06 4.47
N THR A 10 20.09 0.84 5.02
CA THR A 10 21.09 -0.01 4.37
C THR A 10 21.91 -0.87 5.33
N LEU A 11 22.26 -2.09 4.91
CA LEU A 11 23.25 -2.93 5.60
C LEU A 11 24.69 -2.51 5.27
N LYS A 12 24.91 -1.92 4.09
CA LYS A 12 26.25 -1.63 3.55
C LYS A 12 26.29 -0.23 2.94
N LYS A 13 26.85 0.72 3.69
CA LYS A 13 26.99 2.14 3.28
C LYS A 13 27.73 2.32 1.95
N GLU A 14 28.64 1.41 1.60
CA GLU A 14 29.46 1.50 0.39
C GLU A 14 28.89 0.69 -0.79
N SER A 15 27.69 0.14 -0.67
CA SER A 15 27.07 -0.63 -1.75
C SER A 15 26.88 0.22 -3.01
N GLU A 16 26.96 -0.43 -4.18
CA GLU A 16 26.76 0.26 -5.45
C GLU A 16 25.37 0.90 -5.54
N ASN A 17 24.34 0.23 -5.02
CA ASN A 17 22.99 0.76 -4.98
C ASN A 17 22.89 2.01 -4.10
N VAL A 18 23.52 2.04 -2.93
CA VAL A 18 23.56 3.27 -2.10
C VAL A 18 24.23 4.41 -2.86
N LYS A 19 25.33 4.17 -3.58
CA LYS A 19 25.99 5.20 -4.41
C LYS A 19 25.08 5.71 -5.53
N ARG A 20 24.30 4.83 -6.17
CA ARG A 20 23.30 5.21 -7.19
C ARG A 20 22.17 6.05 -6.58
N ILE A 21 21.67 5.67 -5.41
CA ILE A 21 20.67 6.48 -4.68
C ILE A 21 21.26 7.85 -4.33
N SER A 22 22.49 7.90 -3.80
CA SER A 22 23.18 9.17 -3.51
C SER A 22 23.33 10.07 -4.73
N SER A 23 23.56 9.51 -5.91
CA SER A 23 23.72 10.33 -7.13
C SER A 23 22.39 10.94 -7.59
N ILE A 24 21.27 10.23 -7.43
CA ILE A 24 19.92 10.75 -7.68
C ILE A 24 19.60 11.90 -6.73
N PHE A 25 19.90 11.76 -5.43
CA PHE A 25 19.62 12.78 -4.41
C PHE A 25 20.82 13.71 -4.14
N SER A 26 21.55 14.08 -5.18
CA SER A 26 22.76 14.92 -5.07
C SER A 26 22.49 16.43 -5.09
N ASP A 27 21.24 16.87 -5.29
CA ASP A 27 20.88 18.29 -5.24
C ASP A 27 20.89 18.85 -3.82
N GLU A 28 21.16 20.16 -3.70
CA GLU A 28 21.28 20.89 -2.43
C GLU A 28 20.01 20.90 -1.58
N ILE A 29 18.84 20.59 -2.18
CA ILE A 29 17.59 20.49 -1.44
C ILE A 29 17.51 19.20 -0.60
N TYR A 30 18.33 18.19 -0.92
CA TYR A 30 18.34 16.91 -0.26
C TYR A 30 19.45 16.81 0.78
N ASN A 31 19.08 16.29 1.95
CA ASN A 31 20.01 15.91 3.00
C ASN A 31 20.01 14.38 3.13
N LEU A 32 21.04 13.73 2.60
CA LEU A 32 21.13 12.27 2.57
C LEU A 32 21.61 11.72 3.93
N ILE A 33 20.80 10.87 4.55
CA ILE A 33 21.06 10.24 5.84
C ILE A 33 21.12 8.73 5.66
N LEU A 34 22.30 8.13 5.85
CA LEU A 34 22.48 6.68 5.76
C LEU A 34 22.24 6.03 7.12
N ILE A 35 21.21 5.18 7.20
CA ILE A 35 20.81 4.51 8.44
C ILE A 35 21.27 3.05 8.37
N PRO A 36 22.31 2.68 9.14
CA PRO A 36 22.80 1.32 9.16
C PRO A 36 21.77 0.39 9.79
N ILE A 37 21.52 -0.71 9.10
CA ILE A 37 20.69 -1.79 9.61
C ILE A 37 21.53 -2.60 10.60
N THR A 38 21.24 -2.46 11.89
CA THR A 38 21.76 -3.39 12.91
C THR A 38 20.93 -4.66 12.90
N ASN A 39 21.58 -5.81 12.78
CA ASN A 39 20.94 -7.11 12.96
C ASN A 39 20.61 -7.29 14.44
N ILE A 40 19.41 -6.88 14.85
CA ILE A 40 18.88 -7.25 16.16
C ILE A 40 18.42 -8.70 16.03
N VAL A 41 19.33 -9.63 16.31
CA VAL A 41 19.02 -11.06 16.37
C VAL A 41 18.37 -11.32 17.72
N ASP A 42 17.07 -11.05 17.83
CA ASP A 42 16.27 -11.61 18.92
C ASP A 42 15.80 -13.01 18.48
N SER A 43 15.95 -13.98 19.37
CA SER A 43 15.59 -15.38 19.20
C SER A 43 14.07 -15.56 19.03
N VAL A 44 13.55 -15.30 17.82
CA VAL A 44 12.13 -15.43 17.48
C VAL A 44 11.97 -16.52 16.42
N SER A 45 10.98 -17.39 16.65
CA SER A 45 10.77 -18.66 15.93
C SER A 45 10.16 -18.51 14.52
N ASN A 46 9.64 -17.34 14.14
CA ASN A 46 9.07 -17.08 12.82
C ASN A 46 9.83 -15.97 12.06
N VAL A 47 10.53 -16.35 10.99
CA VAL A 47 11.41 -15.45 10.21
C VAL A 47 10.64 -14.27 9.57
N SER A 48 9.41 -14.49 9.09
CA SER A 48 8.59 -13.44 8.46
C SER A 48 8.16 -12.34 9.45
N ASP A 49 7.81 -12.74 10.67
CA ASP A 49 7.36 -11.81 11.70
C ASP A 49 8.53 -10.94 12.16
N VAL A 50 9.73 -11.53 12.24
CA VAL A 50 10.97 -10.80 12.58
C VAL A 50 11.29 -9.74 11.54
N GLU A 51 11.28 -10.09 10.25
CA GLU A 51 11.58 -9.14 9.18
C GLU A 51 10.62 -7.94 9.21
N SER A 52 9.33 -8.20 9.40
CA SER A 52 8.31 -7.15 9.47
C SER A 52 8.46 -6.23 10.69
N HIS A 53 8.78 -6.80 11.87
CA HIS A 53 9.05 -6.02 13.07
C HIS A 53 10.34 -5.20 12.95
N LEU A 54 11.39 -5.76 12.32
CA LEU A 54 12.64 -5.05 12.08
C LEU A 54 12.43 -3.88 11.12
N ASP A 55 11.71 -4.08 10.02
CA ASP A 55 11.39 -3.00 9.07
C ASP A 55 10.58 -1.89 9.73
N THR A 56 9.64 -2.25 10.58
CA THR A 56 8.86 -1.30 11.40
C THR A 56 9.77 -0.47 12.30
N LYS A 57 10.63 -1.12 13.11
CA LYS A 57 11.59 -0.42 13.99
C LYS A 57 12.53 0.50 13.20
N ARG A 58 13.03 0.04 12.06
CA ARG A 58 13.94 0.82 11.18
C ARG A 58 13.26 2.06 10.63
N MET A 59 12.02 1.93 10.16
CA MET A 59 11.28 3.06 9.61
C MET A 59 11.00 4.11 10.68
N LEU A 60 10.59 3.70 11.88
CA LEU A 60 10.37 4.62 13.00
C LEU A 60 11.65 5.31 13.45
N HIS A 61 12.75 4.57 13.56
CA HIS A 61 14.06 5.14 13.87
C HIS A 61 14.49 6.16 12.80
N ALA A 62 14.21 5.90 11.53
CA ALA A 62 14.49 6.85 10.45
C ALA A 62 13.66 8.13 10.54
N LEU A 63 12.38 8.02 10.86
CA LEU A 63 11.51 9.18 11.07
C LEU A 63 11.98 10.00 12.29
N ASP A 64 12.35 9.35 13.39
CA ASP A 64 12.85 10.00 14.61
C ASP A 64 14.20 10.70 14.38
N MET A 65 15.14 10.04 13.70
CA MET A 65 16.41 10.64 13.29
C MET A 65 16.19 11.86 12.38
N SER A 66 15.32 11.73 11.38
CA SER A 66 15.00 12.84 10.47
C SER A 66 14.44 14.04 11.24
N LYS A 67 13.49 13.80 12.15
CA LYS A 67 12.93 14.84 13.04
C LYS A 67 13.99 15.50 13.90
N THR A 68 14.93 14.73 14.43
CA THR A 68 16.01 15.23 15.28
C THR A 68 17.00 16.11 14.48
N ILE A 69 17.27 15.75 13.23
CA ILE A 69 18.21 16.48 12.36
C ILE A 69 17.59 17.78 11.87
N ASP A 70 16.35 17.72 11.38
CA ASP A 70 15.62 18.89 10.90
C ASP A 70 14.11 18.68 11.12
N PRO A 71 13.52 19.28 12.19
CA PRO A 71 12.11 19.11 12.51
C PRO A 71 11.17 19.64 11.42
N GLU A 72 11.61 20.58 10.58
CA GLU A 72 10.78 21.19 9.54
C GLU A 72 10.97 20.51 8.18
N ALA A 73 11.93 19.60 8.06
CA ALA A 73 12.17 18.88 6.82
C ALA A 73 11.17 17.75 6.57
N ILE A 74 10.78 17.63 5.30
CA ILE A 74 10.07 16.47 4.77
C ILE A 74 11.01 15.27 4.78
N THR A 75 10.48 14.08 4.99
CA THR A 75 11.30 12.87 5.11
C THR A 75 10.97 11.89 3.99
N ILE A 76 11.95 11.48 3.19
CA ILE A 76 11.85 10.35 2.28
C ILE A 76 12.58 9.17 2.90
N ILE A 77 11.92 8.03 3.06
CA ILE A 77 12.54 6.78 3.50
C ILE A 77 12.66 5.84 2.30
N LEU A 78 13.87 5.34 2.07
CA LEU A 78 14.21 4.40 0.99
C LEU A 78 14.92 3.19 1.57
N LYS A 79 14.60 1.99 1.08
CA LYS A 79 15.45 0.81 1.31
C LYS A 79 16.59 0.76 0.29
N ASP A 80 17.74 0.19 0.63
CA ASP A 80 18.89 0.05 -0.29
C ASP A 80 18.68 -0.95 -1.46
N THR A 81 17.57 -1.68 -1.42
CA THR A 81 17.06 -2.50 -2.52
C THR A 81 16.18 -1.73 -3.49
N SER A 82 16.17 -0.40 -3.40
CA SER A 82 15.41 0.50 -4.29
C SER A 82 16.20 0.83 -5.55
N ILE A 83 15.54 0.76 -6.69
CA ILE A 83 16.08 1.19 -7.99
C ILE A 83 15.21 2.28 -8.60
N PHE A 84 15.84 3.18 -9.34
CA PHE A 84 15.19 4.26 -10.06
C PHE A 84 15.33 3.97 -11.56
N SER A 85 14.20 3.82 -12.25
CA SER A 85 14.15 3.74 -13.71
C SER A 85 14.19 5.13 -14.37
N SER A 86 13.86 6.16 -13.59
CA SER A 86 13.83 7.56 -14.02
C SER A 86 15.15 8.31 -13.81
N LYS A 87 15.40 9.32 -14.63
CA LYS A 87 16.56 10.23 -14.48
C LYS A 87 16.39 11.15 -13.26
N LYS A 88 17.51 11.64 -12.74
CA LYS A 88 17.58 12.60 -11.61
C LYS A 88 16.61 13.77 -11.77
N ASP A 89 16.60 14.42 -12.93
CA ASP A 89 15.76 15.61 -13.15
C ASP A 89 14.26 15.29 -13.07
N HIS A 90 13.84 14.11 -13.56
CA HIS A 90 12.46 13.65 -13.45
C HIS A 90 12.09 13.30 -12.01
N VAL A 91 12.99 12.64 -11.27
CA VAL A 91 12.79 12.38 -9.84
C VAL A 91 12.60 13.70 -9.09
N LEU A 92 13.44 14.70 -9.35
CA LEU A 92 13.32 16.03 -8.77
C LEU A 92 11.99 16.69 -9.11
N GLU A 93 11.54 16.63 -10.37
CA GLU A 93 10.27 17.20 -10.82
C GLU A 93 9.06 16.53 -10.14
N VAL A 94 9.07 15.19 -10.02
CA VAL A 94 8.02 14.44 -9.31
C VAL A 94 7.98 14.83 -7.84
N ILE A 95 9.14 14.89 -7.16
CA ILE A 95 9.21 15.28 -5.75
C ILE A 95 8.71 16.72 -5.57
N LYS A 96 9.16 17.68 -6.39
CA LYS A 96 8.67 19.07 -6.33
C LYS A 96 7.16 19.17 -6.53
N THR A 97 6.63 18.47 -7.54
CA THR A 97 5.17 18.44 -7.78
C THR A 97 4.43 17.85 -6.59
N SER A 98 5.01 16.84 -5.92
CA SER A 98 4.43 16.25 -4.70
C SER A 98 4.39 17.24 -3.53
N LEU A 99 5.32 18.20 -3.47
CA LEU A 99 5.32 19.26 -2.46
C LEU A 99 4.22 20.30 -2.69
N GLU A 100 3.79 20.47 -3.94
CA GLU A 100 2.72 21.41 -4.32
C GLU A 100 1.32 20.83 -4.06
N VAL A 101 1.22 19.51 -3.85
CA VAL A 101 -0.03 18.87 -3.44
C VAL A 101 -0.35 19.29 -2.01
N GLU A 102 -1.58 19.74 -1.77
CA GLU A 102 -2.04 20.11 -0.44
C GLU A 102 -2.56 18.89 0.34
N ASP A 103 -2.55 19.01 1.67
CA ASP A 103 -3.26 18.11 2.59
C ASP A 103 -2.89 16.61 2.50
N TRP A 104 -1.59 16.29 2.36
CA TRP A 104 -1.10 14.90 2.41
C TRP A 104 -0.28 14.59 3.65
N ASP A 105 -0.37 13.34 4.10
CA ASP A 105 0.48 12.78 5.14
C ASP A 105 1.62 11.97 4.53
N LEU A 106 1.30 11.20 3.49
CA LEU A 106 2.20 10.24 2.85
C LEU A 106 2.15 10.34 1.32
N VAL A 107 3.29 10.19 0.66
CA VAL A 107 3.36 9.93 -0.79
C VAL A 107 4.18 8.66 -1.01
N TYR A 108 3.54 7.64 -1.57
CA TYR A 108 4.16 6.38 -1.93
C TYR A 108 4.86 6.54 -3.28
N LEU A 109 6.19 6.48 -3.26
CA LEU A 109 7.03 6.53 -4.45
C LEU A 109 7.16 5.16 -5.12
N ASN A 110 6.82 4.11 -4.36
CA ASN A 110 6.66 2.74 -4.82
C ASN A 110 5.37 2.15 -4.23
N ARG A 111 4.64 1.39 -5.04
CA ARG A 111 3.54 0.53 -4.59
C ARG A 111 3.62 -0.86 -5.20
N TRP A 112 3.06 -1.84 -4.52
CA TRP A 112 2.78 -3.17 -5.06
C TRP A 112 1.48 -3.71 -4.48
N LEU A 113 0.79 -4.56 -5.24
CA LEU A 113 -0.48 -5.18 -4.84
C LEU A 113 -1.51 -4.16 -4.30
N ASP A 114 -1.49 -2.94 -4.84
CA ASP A 114 -2.35 -1.85 -4.43
C ASP A 114 -3.78 -2.07 -4.96
N ARG A 115 -4.77 -1.51 -4.27
CA ARG A 115 -6.15 -1.45 -4.76
C ARG A 115 -6.30 -0.24 -5.67
N CYS A 116 -5.81 -0.38 -6.89
CA CYS A 116 -5.88 0.67 -7.91
C CYS A 116 -7.33 1.08 -8.27
N ASP A 117 -8.31 0.22 -7.98
CA ASP A 117 -9.73 0.53 -8.08
C ASP A 117 -10.23 1.52 -7.01
N LEU A 118 -9.45 1.76 -5.96
CA LEU A 118 -9.74 2.72 -4.88
C LEU A 118 -9.01 4.06 -5.05
N TYR A 119 -8.44 4.31 -6.23
CA TYR A 119 -7.89 5.62 -6.57
C TYR A 119 -9.03 6.61 -6.78
N THR A 120 -8.81 7.85 -6.34
CA THR A 120 -9.82 8.90 -6.45
C THR A 120 -9.58 9.79 -7.68
N ASP A 121 -10.50 10.74 -7.90
CA ASP A 121 -10.39 11.74 -8.98
C ASP A 121 -9.39 12.86 -8.65
N ASP A 122 -8.89 12.91 -7.41
CA ASP A 122 -7.86 13.82 -6.96
C ASP A 122 -6.50 13.41 -7.52
N ARG A 123 -6.14 14.03 -8.66
CA ARG A 123 -5.00 13.68 -9.52
C ARG A 123 -4.22 14.93 -9.92
N HIS A 124 -2.91 14.85 -9.80
CA HIS A 124 -1.99 15.92 -10.20
C HIS A 124 -1.00 15.37 -11.21
N ARG A 125 -0.93 16.00 -12.39
CA ARG A 125 0.01 15.60 -13.43
C ARG A 125 1.38 16.24 -13.17
N VAL A 126 2.44 15.46 -13.33
CA VAL A 126 3.82 15.93 -13.19
C VAL A 126 4.30 16.49 -14.54
N GLY A 127 4.34 17.82 -14.64
CA GLY A 127 4.80 18.53 -15.82
C GLY A 127 4.12 18.05 -17.11
N ASN A 128 4.93 17.85 -18.16
CA ASN A 128 4.46 17.35 -19.46
C ASN A 128 4.59 15.82 -19.61
N THR A 129 4.72 15.08 -18.51
CA THR A 129 4.95 13.63 -18.53
C THR A 129 3.65 12.83 -18.41
N PHE A 130 3.73 11.50 -18.44
CA PHE A 130 2.61 10.61 -18.10
C PHE A 130 2.56 10.27 -16.61
N THR A 131 3.44 10.86 -15.80
CA THR A 131 3.46 10.62 -14.35
C THR A 131 2.35 11.43 -13.68
N GLU A 132 1.57 10.76 -12.84
CA GLU A 132 0.49 11.33 -12.06
C GLU A 132 0.71 11.05 -10.56
N ILE A 133 0.30 11.99 -9.72
CA ILE A 133 0.21 11.86 -8.27
C ILE A 133 -1.27 11.71 -7.95
N ILE A 134 -1.69 10.57 -7.43
CA ILE A 134 -3.11 10.23 -7.29
C ILE A 134 -3.40 9.87 -5.85
N ARG A 135 -4.48 10.42 -5.29
CA ARG A 135 -4.91 10.06 -3.95
C ARG A 135 -5.49 8.65 -3.92
N THR A 136 -5.08 7.88 -2.92
CA THR A 136 -5.45 6.47 -2.75
C THR A 136 -6.02 6.21 -1.35
N ARG A 137 -6.78 5.12 -1.21
CA ARG A 137 -7.35 4.65 0.05
C ARG A 137 -6.77 3.33 0.56
N SER A 138 -5.91 2.66 -0.20
CA SER A 138 -5.33 1.39 0.26
C SER A 138 -3.94 1.12 -0.35
N PRO A 139 -2.99 2.08 -0.28
CA PRO A 139 -1.64 1.86 -0.78
C PRO A 139 -0.96 0.74 -0.02
N ASN A 140 -0.10 0.01 -0.72
CA ASN A 140 0.72 -1.04 -0.13
C ASN A 140 2.14 -0.92 -0.69
N GLY A 141 3.13 -1.06 0.18
CA GLY A 141 4.54 -0.94 -0.18
C GLY A 141 5.31 0.01 0.73
N THR A 142 6.33 -0.51 1.39
CA THR A 142 7.22 0.27 2.30
C THR A 142 8.61 0.48 1.73
N GLN A 143 8.80 0.25 0.43
CA GLN A 143 10.11 0.37 -0.21
C GLN A 143 10.60 1.81 -0.26
N ALA A 144 9.68 2.73 -0.60
CA ALA A 144 9.95 4.14 -0.78
C ALA A 144 8.71 4.97 -0.45
N ILE A 145 8.76 5.72 0.66
CA ILE A 145 7.66 6.57 1.11
C ILE A 145 8.22 7.94 1.49
N MET A 146 7.54 8.99 1.04
CA MET A 146 7.73 10.37 1.47
C MET A 146 6.68 10.73 2.53
N PHE A 147 7.11 11.37 3.61
CA PHE A 147 6.30 11.78 4.76
C PHE A 147 6.34 13.29 4.87
N SER A 148 5.16 13.92 4.95
CA SER A 148 5.08 15.34 5.29
C SER A 148 5.55 15.55 6.72
N VAL A 149 5.83 16.78 7.12
CA VAL A 149 6.24 17.09 8.51
C VAL A 149 5.17 16.61 9.49
N ILE A 150 3.90 16.90 9.20
CA ILE A 150 2.75 16.46 10.00
C ILE A 150 2.58 14.95 9.91
N GLY A 151 2.69 14.36 8.71
CA GLY A 151 2.59 12.91 8.51
C GLY A 151 3.63 12.15 9.33
N ARG A 152 4.89 12.57 9.30
CA ARG A 152 5.98 12.03 10.14
C ARG A 152 5.61 12.08 11.62
N ASP A 153 5.15 13.25 12.09
CA ASP A 153 4.84 13.46 13.50
C ASP A 153 3.61 12.66 13.97
N ARG A 154 2.64 12.43 13.08
CA ARG A 154 1.52 11.51 13.29
C ARG A 154 1.98 10.06 13.45
N ILE A 155 2.86 9.58 12.57
CA ILE A 155 3.40 8.20 12.64
C ILE A 155 4.26 7.99 13.89
N LEU A 156 5.01 9.02 14.31
CA LEU A 156 5.78 9.00 15.56
C LEU A 156 4.89 9.11 16.82
N GLY A 157 3.58 9.32 16.67
CA GLY A 157 2.65 9.48 17.79
C GLY A 157 2.82 10.78 18.57
N VAL A 158 3.49 11.78 17.98
CA VAL A 158 3.64 13.12 18.55
C VAL A 158 2.37 13.93 18.30
N GLU A 159 1.86 13.87 17.06
CA GLU A 159 0.60 14.49 16.67
C GLU A 159 -0.51 13.43 16.58
N PRO A 160 -1.77 13.77 16.91
CA PRO A 160 -2.88 12.87 16.67
C PRO A 160 -3.16 12.73 15.16
N LEU A 161 -3.66 11.56 14.80
CA LEU A 161 -4.28 11.28 13.52
C LEU A 161 -5.50 12.18 13.30
N ARG A 162 -6.01 12.23 12.06
CA ARG A 162 -7.15 13.09 11.70
C ARG A 162 -8.44 12.74 12.45
N ASP A 163 -8.57 11.51 12.90
CA ASP A 163 -9.67 11.02 13.73
C ASP A 163 -9.48 11.28 15.24
N SER A 164 -8.48 12.09 15.61
CA SER A 164 -8.09 12.40 16.99
C SER A 164 -7.52 11.22 17.79
N THR A 165 -7.24 10.08 17.15
CA THR A 165 -6.51 8.97 17.78
C THR A 165 -5.00 9.11 17.57
N TYR A 166 -4.19 8.25 18.21
CA TYR A 166 -2.74 8.26 18.05
C TYR A 166 -2.29 7.00 17.31
N PHE A 167 -1.26 7.13 16.49
CA PHE A 167 -0.63 5.99 15.82
C PHE A 167 0.02 5.07 16.86
N LYS A 168 -0.55 3.87 17.05
CA LYS A 168 -0.08 2.89 18.05
C LYS A 168 0.32 1.60 17.37
N LEU A 169 1.58 1.22 17.53
CA LEU A 169 2.12 -0.03 17.01
C LEU A 169 1.80 -1.16 17.99
N VAL A 170 0.86 -2.03 17.63
CA VAL A 170 0.46 -3.18 18.44
C VAL A 170 0.57 -4.46 17.61
N ASN A 171 1.71 -5.15 17.67
CA ASN A 171 1.97 -6.47 17.07
C ASN A 171 1.55 -6.64 15.58
N ILE A 172 1.45 -5.54 14.84
CA ILE A 172 1.06 -5.49 13.43
C ILE A 172 2.19 -4.79 12.67
N SER A 173 2.44 -5.22 11.44
CA SER A 173 3.40 -4.57 10.56
C SER A 173 3.05 -3.11 10.31
N ILE A 174 4.06 -2.26 10.17
CA ILE A 174 3.82 -0.85 9.85
C ILE A 174 3.10 -0.66 8.52
N ASP A 175 3.36 -1.52 7.53
CA ASP A 175 2.67 -1.51 6.23
C ASP A 175 1.15 -1.69 6.39
N THR A 176 0.74 -2.73 7.14
CA THR A 176 -0.68 -3.00 7.41
C THR A 176 -1.30 -1.86 8.23
N LEU A 177 -0.58 -1.33 9.22
CA LEU A 177 -1.11 -0.25 10.07
C LEU A 177 -1.29 1.06 9.29
N LEU A 178 -0.35 1.39 8.39
CA LEU A 178 -0.48 2.52 7.48
C LEU A 178 -1.69 2.33 6.56
N ASN A 179 -1.82 1.15 5.93
CA ASN A 179 -2.94 0.84 5.05
C ASN A 179 -4.30 1.01 5.76
N ILE A 180 -4.45 0.45 6.97
CA ILE A 180 -5.67 0.60 7.79
C ILE A 180 -5.94 2.07 8.11
N SER A 181 -4.92 2.82 8.50
CA SER A 181 -5.07 4.23 8.85
C SER A 181 -5.47 5.10 7.65
N ILE A 182 -5.02 4.73 6.45
CA ILE A 182 -5.37 5.41 5.20
C ILE A 182 -6.79 5.01 4.75
N GLU A 183 -7.14 3.72 4.84
CA GLU A 183 -8.47 3.21 4.50
C GLU A 183 -9.55 3.85 5.39
N ASN A 184 -9.26 4.02 6.68
CA ASN A 184 -10.12 4.70 7.64
C ASN A 184 -10.11 6.23 7.52
N SER A 185 -9.36 6.81 6.57
CA SER A 185 -9.21 8.27 6.39
C SER A 185 -8.56 9.00 7.58
N SER A 186 -7.91 8.28 8.49
CA SER A 186 -7.13 8.83 9.61
C SER A 186 -5.80 9.42 9.14
N LEU A 187 -5.29 8.96 7.99
CA LEU A 187 -4.15 9.50 7.24
C LEU A 187 -4.53 9.68 5.77
N PHE A 188 -3.98 10.70 5.12
CA PHE A 188 -4.14 10.92 3.68
C PHE A 188 -2.88 10.56 2.90
N ALA A 189 -3.04 9.69 1.90
CA ALA A 189 -1.93 9.21 1.10
C ALA A 189 -2.16 9.39 -0.39
N TYR A 190 -1.07 9.69 -1.08
CA TYR A 190 -0.98 9.70 -2.54
C TYR A 190 -0.01 8.63 -3.02
N VAL A 191 -0.15 8.22 -4.26
CA VAL A 191 0.75 7.30 -4.98
C VAL A 191 1.23 7.94 -6.28
N ILE A 192 2.47 7.64 -6.68
CA ILE A 192 3.01 8.08 -7.97
C ILE A 192 2.77 7.02 -9.04
N VAL A 193 2.04 7.33 -10.10
CA VAL A 193 1.73 6.42 -11.22
C VAL A 193 2.44 6.89 -12.50
N PRO A 194 3.29 6.07 -13.16
CA PRO A 194 3.80 4.78 -12.72
C PRO A 194 4.76 4.93 -11.52
N ASN A 195 5.16 3.82 -10.90
CA ASN A 195 6.12 3.81 -9.79
C ASN A 195 7.39 4.62 -10.14
N LEU A 196 7.81 5.51 -9.24
CA LEU A 196 9.08 6.24 -9.37
C LEU A 196 10.27 5.40 -8.94
N VAL A 197 10.03 4.57 -7.93
CA VAL A 197 10.99 3.63 -7.33
C VAL A 197 10.46 2.23 -7.51
N GLU A 198 11.34 1.30 -7.86
CA GLU A 198 11.02 -0.13 -7.97
C GLU A 198 11.90 -0.94 -7.01
N PHE A 199 11.45 -2.15 -6.68
CA PHE A 199 12.24 -3.11 -5.92
C PHE A 199 13.23 -3.82 -6.86
N ASP A 200 14.49 -3.89 -6.47
CA ASP A 200 15.52 -4.63 -7.22
C ASP A 200 15.25 -6.14 -7.14
N ILE A 201 14.72 -6.72 -8.21
CA ILE A 201 14.44 -8.15 -8.26
C ILE A 201 15.73 -9.00 -8.20
N GLY A 202 16.88 -8.44 -8.59
CA GLY A 202 18.16 -9.14 -8.60
C GLY A 202 18.65 -9.52 -7.20
N VAL A 203 18.16 -8.85 -6.15
CA VAL A 203 18.48 -9.17 -4.75
C VAL A 203 17.40 -10.02 -4.06
N SER A 204 16.37 -10.44 -4.79
CA SER A 204 15.28 -11.25 -4.24
C SER A 204 15.72 -12.66 -3.89
N SER A 205 15.44 -13.10 -2.66
CA SER A 205 15.65 -14.47 -2.20
C SER A 205 14.36 -15.28 -2.00
N THR A 206 13.18 -14.65 -2.11
CA THR A 206 11.89 -15.25 -1.75
C THR A 206 10.82 -15.04 -2.83
N LEU A 207 9.87 -15.97 -2.93
CA LEU A 207 8.73 -15.86 -3.87
C LEU A 207 7.82 -14.66 -3.54
N SER A 208 7.71 -14.29 -2.26
CA SER A 208 6.90 -13.13 -1.84
C SER A 208 7.40 -11.82 -2.43
N ASN A 209 8.70 -11.70 -2.70
CA ASN A 209 9.27 -10.53 -3.37
C ASN A 209 8.89 -10.43 -4.85
N LEU A 210 8.55 -11.53 -5.52
CA LEU A 210 8.05 -11.46 -6.91
C LEU A 210 6.70 -10.75 -6.99
N ALA A 211 5.89 -10.85 -5.93
CA ALA A 211 4.62 -10.15 -5.87
C ALA A 211 4.80 -8.62 -5.88
N LYS A 212 5.98 -8.12 -5.47
CA LYS A 212 6.34 -6.70 -5.53
C LYS A 212 6.45 -6.14 -6.95
N MET A 213 6.51 -7.01 -7.96
CA MET A 213 6.50 -6.61 -9.38
C MET A 213 5.11 -6.23 -9.88
N SER A 214 4.04 -6.64 -9.19
CA SER A 214 2.67 -6.32 -9.58
C SER A 214 2.23 -5.04 -8.88
N GLU A 215 1.99 -3.95 -9.62
CA GLU A 215 1.55 -2.68 -9.02
C GLU A 215 0.15 -2.78 -8.41
N CYS A 216 -0.78 -3.41 -9.12
CA CYS A 216 -2.19 -3.52 -8.75
C CYS A 216 -2.58 -4.96 -8.43
N ARG A 217 -3.43 -5.17 -7.42
CA ARG A 217 -4.11 -6.44 -7.19
C ARG A 217 -5.54 -6.39 -7.74
N ALA A 218 -6.07 -7.56 -8.10
CA ALA A 218 -7.48 -7.67 -8.48
C ALA A 218 -8.38 -7.25 -7.30
N PRO A 219 -9.49 -6.54 -7.56
CA PRO A 219 -10.46 -6.23 -6.53
C PRO A 219 -11.03 -7.55 -5.98
N PRO A 220 -11.41 -7.60 -4.68
CA PRO A 220 -12.10 -8.75 -4.14
C PRO A 220 -13.37 -9.00 -4.96
N ASP A 221 -13.62 -10.26 -5.30
CA ASP A 221 -14.76 -10.65 -6.13
C ASP A 221 -16.04 -10.45 -5.30
N VAL A 222 -16.61 -9.23 -5.31
CA VAL A 222 -17.83 -8.84 -4.56
C VAL A 222 -19.09 -9.50 -5.13
N SER A 223 -18.89 -10.48 -5.99
CA SER A 223 -19.98 -11.19 -6.62
C SER A 223 -20.71 -11.97 -5.55
N ASN A 224 -21.90 -11.48 -5.19
CA ASN A 224 -22.99 -12.22 -4.55
C ASN A 224 -23.48 -13.37 -5.47
N LYS A 225 -22.55 -14.14 -6.06
CA LYS A 225 -22.79 -15.33 -6.89
C LYS A 225 -23.40 -16.47 -6.10
N GLY A 226 -23.60 -16.33 -4.78
CA GLY A 226 -24.26 -17.34 -3.95
C GLY A 226 -25.78 -17.21 -3.90
N LEU A 227 -26.31 -16.00 -3.68
CA LEU A 227 -27.72 -15.87 -3.26
C LEU A 227 -28.72 -15.99 -4.43
N LEU A 228 -28.39 -15.37 -5.57
CA LEU A 228 -29.30 -15.32 -6.74
C LEU A 228 -29.43 -16.66 -7.47
N PRO A 229 -28.35 -17.41 -7.77
CA PRO A 229 -28.50 -18.74 -8.37
C PRO A 229 -29.09 -19.77 -7.38
N PHE A 230 -28.83 -19.64 -6.08
CA PHE A 230 -29.42 -20.52 -5.07
C PHE A 230 -30.93 -20.31 -4.92
N THR A 231 -31.39 -19.06 -4.86
CA THR A 231 -32.83 -18.75 -4.79
C THR A 231 -33.57 -19.17 -6.06
N LEU A 232 -32.94 -19.02 -7.23
CA LEU A 232 -33.49 -19.45 -8.50
C LEU A 232 -33.58 -20.99 -8.59
N PHE A 233 -32.54 -21.71 -8.13
CA PHE A 233 -32.57 -23.18 -8.01
C PHE A 233 -33.67 -23.65 -7.06
N LEU A 234 -33.79 -23.03 -5.88
CA LEU A 234 -34.84 -23.36 -4.91
C LEU A 234 -36.24 -23.13 -5.51
N GLY A 235 -36.43 -22.04 -6.26
CA GLY A 235 -37.66 -21.76 -6.98
C GLY A 235 -38.02 -22.84 -8.00
N ILE A 236 -37.04 -23.32 -8.77
CA ILE A 236 -37.23 -24.43 -9.73
C ILE A 236 -37.65 -25.71 -8.99
N VAL A 237 -36.99 -26.07 -7.89
CA VAL A 237 -37.31 -27.27 -7.10
C VAL A 237 -38.74 -27.19 -6.52
N ILE A 238 -39.14 -26.04 -5.99
CA ILE A 238 -40.50 -25.86 -5.46
C ILE A 238 -41.53 -25.99 -6.59
N CYS A 239 -41.30 -25.35 -7.73
CA CYS A 239 -42.20 -25.45 -8.88
C CYS A 239 -42.35 -26.88 -9.40
N THR A 240 -41.27 -27.66 -9.50
CA THR A 240 -41.35 -29.06 -9.96
C THR A 240 -42.13 -29.94 -9.00
N PHE A 241 -41.94 -29.76 -7.69
CA PHE A 241 -42.75 -30.45 -6.67
C PHE A 241 -44.23 -30.10 -6.75
N LEU A 242 -44.57 -28.81 -6.94
CA LEU A 242 -45.94 -28.37 -7.09
C LEU A 242 -46.60 -28.95 -8.36
N LEU A 243 -45.87 -28.98 -9.48
CA LEU A 243 -46.33 -29.59 -10.72
C LEU A 243 -46.56 -31.10 -10.58
N MET A 244 -45.62 -31.82 -9.95
CA MET A 244 -45.79 -33.24 -9.66
C MET A 244 -47.00 -33.51 -8.77
N TRP A 245 -47.19 -32.70 -7.73
CA TRP A 245 -48.33 -32.82 -6.82
C TRP A 245 -49.67 -32.57 -7.53
N ALA A 246 -49.74 -31.51 -8.35
CA ALA A 246 -50.92 -31.21 -9.16
C ALA A 246 -51.24 -32.33 -10.16
N TYR A 247 -50.22 -32.86 -10.85
CA TYR A 247 -50.39 -33.99 -11.76
C TYR A 247 -50.89 -35.25 -11.04
N GLY A 248 -50.35 -35.55 -9.86
CA GLY A 248 -50.81 -36.67 -9.03
C GLY A 248 -52.24 -36.52 -8.51
N LYS A 249 -52.73 -35.29 -8.32
CA LYS A 249 -54.13 -35.00 -8.00
C LYS A 249 -55.05 -35.23 -9.19
N ILE A 250 -54.67 -34.73 -10.38
CA ILE A 250 -55.47 -34.86 -11.60
C ILE A 250 -55.58 -36.33 -12.06
N SER A 251 -54.47 -37.08 -12.02
CA SER A 251 -54.46 -38.49 -12.44
C SER A 251 -55.37 -39.37 -11.57
N LYS A 252 -55.46 -39.10 -10.26
CA LYS A 252 -56.37 -39.81 -9.35
C LYS A 252 -57.86 -39.51 -9.61
N VAL A 253 -58.18 -38.35 -10.15
CA VAL A 253 -59.56 -38.00 -10.54
C VAL A 253 -59.93 -38.72 -11.84
N SER A 254 -59.04 -38.70 -12.85
CA SER A 254 -59.29 -39.35 -14.14
C SER A 254 -59.47 -40.87 -14.05
N ILE A 255 -58.84 -41.55 -13.08
CA ILE A 255 -58.99 -43.00 -12.87
C ILE A 255 -60.36 -43.34 -12.24
N LYS A 256 -60.98 -42.43 -11.49
CA LYS A 256 -62.32 -42.68 -10.93
C LYS A 256 -63.43 -42.59 -11.98
N ASP A 257 -63.24 -41.79 -13.02
CA ASP A 257 -64.25 -41.59 -14.08
C ASP A 257 -64.17 -42.66 -15.20
N SER A 258 -63.18 -43.57 -15.15
CA SER A 258 -62.99 -44.66 -16.12
C SER A 258 -63.32 -46.06 -15.56
N VAL A 259 -63.86 -46.13 -14.34
CA VAL A 259 -64.42 -47.36 -13.74
C VAL A 259 -65.91 -47.16 -13.53
N VAL A 260 -66.66 -47.05 -14.62
CA VAL A 260 -68.12 -47.24 -14.69
C VAL A 260 -68.44 -48.01 -15.96
#